data_AF-A0A9X9Z7B8-F1
#
_entry.id   AF-A0A9X9Z7B8-F1
#
_cell.length_a   1.000
_cell.length_b   1.000
_cell.length_c   1.000
_cell.angle_alpha   90.00
_cell.angle_beta   90.00
_cell.angle_gamma   90.00
#
_symmetry.space_group_name_H-M   'P 1'
#
loop_
_entity.id
_entity.type
_entity.pdbx_description
1 polymer ?
#
loop_
_entity_poly.entity_id
_entity_poly.type
_entity_poly.pdbx_seq_one_letter_code
_entity_poly.pdbx_strand_id
1 'polypeptide(L)'
;MDDLQKQWPDFDSADAHLLYARALAEVGRLDEALEEYHAVAGYFPGAEARVRYGMLLQMVGRSAEARVVFNELLIQMRRAPKYLRDAQADWLSIAEKQIST
;
A
#
# COMPACT_ATOMS: atom_id res chain seq x y z
N MET A 1 -12.51 -12.98 -21.50
CA MET A 1 -12.34 -12.23 -20.24
C MET A 1 -10.90 -11.70 -20.20
N ASP A 2 -10.42 -11.11 -21.28
CA ASP A 2 -8.98 -10.97 -21.56
C ASP A 2 -8.64 -9.57 -22.09
N ASP A 3 -9.52 -8.60 -21.81
CA ASP A 3 -9.47 -7.25 -22.41
C ASP A 3 -8.87 -6.20 -21.46
N LEU A 4 -8.45 -6.58 -20.25
CA LEU A 4 -7.75 -5.68 -19.32
C LEU A 4 -6.22 -5.72 -19.44
N GLN A 5 -5.64 -6.84 -19.90
CA GLN A 5 -4.18 -7.04 -19.94
C GLN A 5 -3.46 -6.14 -20.95
N LYS A 6 -4.14 -5.68 -22.01
CA LYS A 6 -3.52 -4.85 -23.05
C LYS A 6 -3.51 -3.35 -22.74
N GLN A 7 -4.26 -2.90 -21.73
CA GLN A 7 -4.45 -1.47 -21.51
C GLN A 7 -3.49 -0.89 -20.45
N TRP A 8 -3.04 -1.69 -19.47
CA TRP A 8 -2.16 -1.24 -18.38
C TRP A 8 -1.10 -2.29 -18.01
N PRO A 9 0.02 -2.41 -18.75
CA PRO A 9 1.15 -3.26 -18.38
C PRO A 9 1.74 -2.91 -17.00
N ASP A 10 1.55 -1.68 -16.54
CA ASP A 10 1.95 -1.21 -15.21
C ASP A 10 1.11 -1.83 -14.08
N PHE A 11 -0.16 -2.17 -14.33
CA PHE A 11 -1.05 -2.75 -13.32
C PHE A 11 -0.68 -4.19 -12.98
N ASP A 12 -0.39 -5.00 -14.01
CA ASP A 12 0.10 -6.37 -13.84
C ASP A 12 1.45 -6.39 -13.11
N SER A 13 2.32 -5.43 -13.48
CA SER A 13 3.59 -5.22 -12.78
C SER A 13 3.38 -4.79 -11.32
N ALA A 14 2.44 -3.88 -11.04
CA ALA A 14 2.16 -3.40 -9.69
C ALA A 14 1.61 -4.51 -8.78
N ASP A 15 0.71 -5.36 -9.28
CA ASP A 15 0.18 -6.49 -8.52
C ASP A 15 1.28 -7.54 -8.25
N ALA A 16 2.12 -7.83 -9.25
CA ALA A 16 3.25 -8.74 -9.10
C ALA A 16 4.28 -8.22 -8.06
N HIS A 17 4.64 -6.93 -8.13
CA HIS A 17 5.53 -6.30 -7.14
C HIS A 17 4.92 -6.28 -5.74
N LEU A 18 3.61 -6.03 -5.62
CA LEU A 18 2.92 -6.08 -4.33
C LEU A 18 2.93 -7.51 -3.75
N LEU A 19 2.67 -8.52 -4.58
CA LEU A 19 2.73 -9.92 -4.17
C LEU A 19 4.16 -10.30 -3.74
N TYR A 20 5.17 -9.84 -4.46
CA TYR A 20 6.58 -10.07 -4.12
C TYR A 20 6.95 -9.43 -2.78
N ALA A 21 6.60 -8.16 -2.56
CA ALA A 21 6.82 -7.47 -1.29
C ALA A 21 6.12 -8.18 -0.11
N ARG A 22 4.91 -8.72 -0.33
CA ARG A 22 4.19 -9.54 0.65
C ARG A 22 4.95 -10.82 0.96
N ALA A 23 5.35 -11.56 -0.06
CA ALA A 23 6.09 -12.81 0.12
C ALA A 23 7.40 -12.58 0.90
N LEU A 24 8.15 -11.52 0.57
CA LEU A 24 9.36 -11.13 1.29
C LEU A 24 9.10 -10.86 2.78
N ALA A 25 8.03 -10.11 3.08
CA ALA A 25 7.65 -9.82 4.46
C ALA A 25 7.25 -11.09 5.22
N GLU A 26 6.50 -12.00 4.58
CA GLU A 26 6.05 -13.26 5.19
C GLU A 26 7.22 -14.22 5.49
N VAL A 27 8.28 -14.22 4.68
CA VAL A 27 9.49 -15.01 4.93
C VAL A 27 10.51 -14.29 5.82
N GLY A 28 10.17 -13.12 6.36
CA GLY A 28 11.01 -12.36 7.29
C GLY A 28 12.16 -11.57 6.65
N ARG A 29 12.19 -11.43 5.32
CA ARG A 29 13.15 -10.59 4.60
C ARG A 29 12.68 -9.13 4.62
N LEU A 30 12.66 -8.55 5.82
CA LEU A 30 11.97 -7.28 6.09
C LEU A 30 12.61 -6.08 5.38
N ASP A 31 13.94 -6.06 5.22
CA ASP A 31 14.65 -4.96 4.55
C ASP A 31 14.28 -4.89 3.06
N GLU A 32 14.38 -6.02 2.36
CA GLU A 32 13.99 -6.14 0.96
C GLU A 32 12.48 -5.91 0.78
N ALA A 33 11.66 -6.38 1.71
CA ALA A 33 10.23 -6.09 1.70
C ALA A 33 9.98 -4.59 1.82
N LEU A 34 10.71 -3.86 2.66
CA LEU A 34 10.59 -2.39 2.79
C LEU A 34 10.96 -1.69 1.49
N GLU A 35 12.03 -2.11 0.82
CA GLU A 35 12.44 -1.56 -0.48
C GLU A 35 11.36 -1.79 -1.55
N GLU A 36 10.87 -3.02 -1.68
CA GLU A 36 9.83 -3.36 -2.66
C GLU A 36 8.50 -2.68 -2.34
N TYR A 37 8.10 -2.62 -1.08
CA TYR A 37 6.91 -1.88 -0.67
C TYR A 37 7.04 -0.39 -0.93
N HIS A 38 8.22 0.20 -0.70
CA HIS A 38 8.46 1.60 -1.00
C HIS A 38 8.34 1.90 -2.49
N ALA A 39 8.91 1.04 -3.34
CA ALA A 39 8.79 1.14 -4.79
C ALA A 39 7.32 1.04 -5.23
N VAL A 40 6.64 -0.05 -4.86
CA VAL A 40 5.26 -0.32 -5.30
C VAL A 40 4.26 0.70 -4.74
N ALA A 41 4.46 1.21 -3.53
CA ALA A 41 3.63 2.29 -2.97
C ALA A 41 3.63 3.59 -3.80
N GLY A 42 4.66 3.82 -4.62
CA GLY A 42 4.77 4.98 -5.49
C GLY A 42 3.78 4.97 -6.65
N TYR A 43 3.50 3.80 -7.24
CA TYR A 43 2.71 3.67 -8.47
C TYR A 43 1.49 2.74 -8.33
N PHE A 44 1.40 1.92 -7.29
CA PHE A 44 0.27 1.01 -7.10
C PHE A 44 -1.05 1.78 -6.96
N PRO A 45 -2.08 1.41 -7.74
CA PRO A 45 -3.39 2.02 -7.62
C PRO A 45 -4.10 1.53 -6.36
N GLY A 46 -4.46 2.45 -5.48
CA GLY A 46 -5.24 2.16 -4.27
C GLY A 46 -4.43 2.29 -2.98
N ALA A 47 -4.98 1.72 -1.92
CA ALA A 47 -4.50 1.91 -0.55
C ALA A 47 -3.61 0.78 -0.04
N GLU A 48 -3.77 -0.45 -0.54
CA GLU A 48 -3.15 -1.66 0.01
C GLU A 48 -1.64 -1.56 0.16
N ALA A 49 -0.91 -1.23 -0.92
CA ALA A 49 0.55 -1.14 -0.90
C ALA A 49 1.06 -0.16 0.17
N ARG A 50 0.47 1.04 0.23
CA ARG A 50 0.83 2.06 1.23
C ARG A 50 0.50 1.61 2.66
N VAL A 51 -0.63 0.93 2.87
CA VAL A 51 -1.01 0.45 4.20
C VAL A 51 -0.05 -0.63 4.69
N ARG A 52 0.26 -1.62 3.84
CA ARG A 52 1.20 -2.69 4.19
C ARG A 52 2.60 -2.15 4.41
N TYR A 53 3.04 -1.19 3.60
CA TYR A 53 4.31 -0.50 3.81
C TYR A 53 4.36 0.19 5.18
N GLY A 54 3.32 0.96 5.53
CA GLY A 54 3.23 1.62 6.84
C GLY A 54 3.24 0.63 8.01
N MET A 55 2.54 -0.50 7.89
CA MET A 55 2.55 -1.55 8.92
C MET A 55 3.94 -2.16 9.09
N LEU A 56 4.63 -2.45 7.97
CA LEU A 56 5.97 -3.02 8.01
C LEU A 56 6.97 -2.03 8.63
N LEU A 57 6.86 -0.74 8.31
CA LEU A 57 7.63 0.32 8.95
C LEU A 57 7.40 0.34 10.48
N GLN A 58 6.16 0.22 10.96
CA GLN A 58 5.89 0.12 12.40
C GLN A 58 6.53 -1.13 13.02
N MET A 59 6.43 -2.27 12.34
CA MET A 59 7.00 -3.54 12.81
C MET A 59 8.51 -3.46 13.02
N VAL A 60 9.23 -2.73 12.16
CA VAL A 60 10.68 -2.51 12.29
C VAL A 60 11.06 -1.29 13.15
N GLY A 61 10.08 -0.67 13.84
CA GLY A 61 10.31 0.45 14.75
C GLY A 61 10.38 1.84 14.08
N ARG A 62 10.13 1.95 12.78
CA ARG A 62 10.11 3.19 11.99
C ARG A 62 8.73 3.88 12.05
N SER A 63 8.19 4.03 13.25
CA SER A 63 6.81 4.50 13.47
C SER A 63 6.54 5.93 12.98
N ALA A 64 7.55 6.81 13.00
CA ALA A 64 7.40 8.17 12.49
C ALA A 64 7.14 8.19 10.98
N GLU A 65 7.87 7.37 10.22
CA GLU A 65 7.71 7.25 8.77
C GLU A 65 6.40 6.57 8.40
N ALA A 66 6.00 5.55 9.17
CA ALA A 66 4.69 4.92 8.99
C ALA A 66 3.54 5.93 9.12
N ARG A 67 3.58 6.82 10.13
CA ARG A 67 2.57 7.88 10.30
C ARG A 67 2.50 8.83 9.10
N VAL A 68 3.64 9.16 8.50
CA VAL A 68 3.68 9.98 7.27
C VAL A 68 2.96 9.26 6.14
N VAL A 69 3.31 8.00 5.88
CA VAL A 69 2.70 7.18 4.82
C VAL A 69 1.18 7.08 4.96
N PHE A 70 0.69 6.76 6.17
CA PHE A 70 -0.75 6.66 6.41
C PHE A 70 -1.46 8.00 6.23
N ASN A 71 -0.87 9.10 6.70
CA ASN A 71 -1.48 10.42 6.60
C ASN A 71 -1.57 10.89 5.14
N GLU A 72 -0.50 10.73 4.36
CA GLU A 72 -0.49 11.06 2.94
C GLU A 72 -1.56 10.25 2.17
N LEU A 73 -1.66 8.95 2.44
CA LEU A 73 -2.71 8.09 1.87
C LEU A 73 -4.12 8.64 2.18
N LEU A 74 -4.41 8.98 3.44
CA LEU A 74 -5.73 9.46 3.84
C LEU A 74 -6.06 10.84 3.24
N ILE A 75 -5.07 11.73 3.14
CA ILE A 75 -5.24 13.04 2.48
C ILE A 75 -5.56 12.85 0.99
N GLN A 76 -4.84 11.96 0.31
CA GLN A 76 -5.09 11.64 -1.10
C GLN A 76 -6.50 11.06 -1.28
N MET A 77 -6.87 10.08 -0.44
CA MET A 77 -8.14 9.37 -0.56
C MET A 77 -9.32 10.26 -0.21
N ARG A 78 -9.19 11.23 0.69
CA ARG A 78 -10.24 12.24 0.96
C ARG A 78 -10.64 13.02 -0.30
N ARG A 79 -9.69 13.25 -1.22
CA ARG A 79 -9.92 13.97 -2.47
C ARG A 79 -10.45 13.05 -3.59
N ALA A 80 -10.44 11.74 -3.39
CA ALA A 80 -10.89 10.78 -4.38
C ALA A 80 -12.44 10.70 -4.47
N PRO A 81 -12.98 10.30 -5.64
CA PRO A 81 -14.41 10.03 -5.79
C PRO A 81 -14.94 9.05 -4.75
N LYS A 82 -16.23 9.20 -4.39
CA LYS A 82 -16.86 8.36 -3.35
C LYS A 82 -16.71 6.86 -3.62
N TYR A 83 -17.00 6.40 -4.83
CA TYR A 83 -16.90 4.98 -5.19
C TYR A 83 -15.50 4.38 -4.95
N LEU A 84 -14.43 5.16 -5.18
CA LEU A 84 -13.06 4.70 -4.97
C LEU A 84 -12.73 4.63 -3.47
N ARG A 85 -13.24 5.56 -2.67
CA ARG A 85 -13.12 5.50 -1.21
C ARG A 85 -13.87 4.31 -0.62
N ASP A 86 -15.10 4.06 -1.07
CA ASP A 86 -15.90 2.90 -0.64
C ASP A 86 -15.19 1.58 -1.01
N ALA A 87 -14.61 1.48 -2.21
CA ALA A 87 -13.86 0.29 -2.63
C ALA A 87 -12.55 0.06 -1.84
N GLN A 88 -12.06 1.06 -1.11
CA GLN A 88 -10.82 0.98 -0.33
C GLN A 88 -11.09 1.09 1.18
N ALA A 89 -12.36 1.05 1.61
CA ALA A 89 -12.76 1.39 2.98
C ALA A 89 -12.08 0.56 4.07
N ASP A 90 -11.88 -0.74 3.84
CA ASP A 90 -11.16 -1.62 4.76
C ASP A 90 -9.72 -1.15 4.99
N TRP A 91 -9.00 -0.84 3.91
CA TRP A 91 -7.62 -0.35 3.98
C TRP A 91 -7.53 1.02 4.65
N LEU A 92 -8.44 1.94 4.33
CA LEU A 92 -8.48 3.27 4.95
C LEU A 92 -8.77 3.17 6.45
N SER A 93 -9.70 2.31 6.84
CA SER A 93 -10.02 2.07 8.26
C SER A 93 -8.80 1.59 9.04
N ILE A 94 -7.93 0.78 8.41
CA ILE A 94 -6.70 0.35 9.05
C ILE A 94 -5.71 1.50 9.19
N ALA A 95 -5.50 2.29 8.14
CA ALA A 95 -4.62 3.46 8.19
C ALA A 95 -5.05 4.45 9.28
N GLU A 96 -6.36 4.73 9.41
CA GLU A 96 -6.91 5.61 10.44
C GLU A 96 -6.63 5.11 11.87
N LYS A 97 -6.75 3.79 12.09
CA LYS A 97 -6.44 3.18 13.40
C LYS A 97 -4.96 3.32 13.77
N GLN A 98 -4.06 3.18 12.79
CA GLN A 98 -2.61 3.26 13.04
C GLN A 98 -2.13 4.68 13.38
N ILE A 99 -2.82 5.72 12.93
CA ILE A 99 -2.49 7.12 13.29
C ILE A 99 -3.06 7.48 14.67
N SER A 100 -4.22 6.89 15.03
CA SER A 100 -4.95 7.19 16.26
C SER A 100 -4.38 6.50 17.51
N THR A 101 -3.43 5.58 17.33
CA THR A 101 -2.71 4.86 18.39
C THR A 101 -1.40 5.57 18.72
#